data_AF-A0A7Y1SSE2-F1
#
_entry.id   AF-A0A7Y1SSE2-F1
#
_cell.length_a   1.000
_cell.length_b   1.000
_cell.length_c   1.000
_cell.angle_alpha   90.00
_cell.angle_beta   90.00
_cell.angle_gamma   90.00
#
_symmetry.space_group_name_H-M   'P 1'
#
loop_
_entity.id
_entity.type
_entity.pdbx_description
1 polymer ?
#
loop_
_entity_poly.entity_id
_entity_poly.type
_entity_poly.pdbx_seq_one_letter_code
_entity_poly.pdbx_strand_id
1 'polypeptide(L)'
;MIEHAELQACVQRMNGVVEHASNHLAGLTDKDGRISTELLDQHQDAVYQLAFLGAEAAMATRMVEYAAFGAHEYLIAGIALADLVRSTRTRLDGRRQLLGVDDDLRGGACDSVLAGGLDPDRIDTLVGSMETSNTGPPHLSEDVALVADTFSRFAREQVFPRAEETHRRNLDVPDDLIESMGAMGAFGMSIPANLGGFQDPAGAGLLAMAVATEALSRGSLMAGSLLTRPEILVTALLEGGTDEQKRGWLPGIASGERMVAVSVTEPDVGSDVASLRMSARRRGDRFVMNGAKMWATFAGRAELLMILARTDPDLSLGARGLSLFVIEKPSFPGHEFSIGQPGGGTLRGRAIDTLGYRGLHSFELTFDEFEVPFDSLLGGEAGLGRGFYLQMGAFASGRLQTAARALGVMQAGFDEALAYCRTRSAFGRPLLDFQLTRLSLSRMAARIQANRQFTYQAARLLSEGQGQIEAAMAKALASRAAEEITRDAMQLHGGYGYAEEHPISRLFVDARVLSIFEGTEEVLALRVIGKGLLERVGRNT
;
A
#
# COMPACT_ATOMS: atom_id res chain seq x y z
N MET A 1 19.43 18.90 24.42
CA MET A 1 18.73 17.64 24.11
C MET A 1 17.25 17.92 24.24
N ILE A 2 16.43 17.54 23.26
CA ILE A 2 14.97 17.51 23.46
C ILE A 2 14.70 16.56 24.63
N GLU A 3 13.80 16.89 25.54
CA GLU A 3 13.37 15.96 26.58
C GLU A 3 12.30 15.02 26.03
N HIS A 4 12.26 13.75 26.46
CA HIS A 4 11.20 12.83 26.04
C HIS A 4 9.79 13.36 26.36
N ALA A 5 9.65 14.10 27.46
CA ALA A 5 8.43 14.80 27.84
C ALA A 5 8.01 15.86 26.81
N GLU A 6 8.95 16.54 26.15
CA GLU A 6 8.64 17.51 25.09
C GLU A 6 8.14 16.80 23.82
N LEU A 7 8.69 15.63 23.47
CA LEU A 7 8.16 14.82 22.37
C LEU A 7 6.69 14.46 22.63
N GLN A 8 6.39 13.93 23.83
CA GLN A 8 5.05 13.58 24.26
C GLN A 8 4.11 14.79 24.25
N ALA A 9 4.53 15.92 24.83
CA ALA A 9 3.71 17.13 24.89
C ALA A 9 3.41 17.71 23.50
N CYS A 10 4.36 17.67 22.56
CA CYS A 10 4.09 18.12 21.21
C CYS A 10 3.10 17.20 20.48
N VAL A 11 3.27 15.87 20.60
CA VAL A 11 2.34 14.92 19.98
C VAL A 11 0.94 15.00 20.58
N GLN A 12 0.82 15.25 21.89
CA GLN A 12 -0.48 15.53 22.52
C GLN A 12 -1.18 16.74 21.90
N ARG A 13 -0.45 17.82 21.59
CA ARG A 13 -1.02 18.96 20.87
C ARG A 13 -1.43 18.61 19.45
N MET A 14 -0.64 17.82 18.72
CA MET A 14 -1.02 17.33 17.38
C MET A 14 -2.31 16.51 17.42
N ASN A 15 -2.45 15.60 18.39
CA ASN A 15 -3.68 14.83 18.59
C ASN A 15 -4.86 15.73 18.96
N GLY A 16 -4.64 16.75 19.80
CA GLY A 16 -5.65 17.76 20.13
C GLY A 16 -6.15 18.52 18.91
N VAL A 17 -5.26 18.91 17.98
CA VAL A 17 -5.63 19.52 16.69
C VAL A 17 -6.57 18.60 15.90
N VAL A 18 -6.25 17.31 15.80
CA VAL A 18 -7.07 16.32 15.08
C VAL A 18 -8.43 16.14 15.75
N GLU A 19 -8.48 16.08 17.08
CA GLU A 19 -9.73 15.95 17.83
C GLU A 19 -10.66 17.15 17.61
N HIS A 20 -10.15 18.37 17.76
CA HIS A 20 -10.95 19.59 17.52
C HIS A 20 -11.45 19.66 16.08
N ALA A 21 -10.57 19.37 15.10
CA ALA A 21 -10.95 19.36 13.69
C ALA A 21 -12.00 18.29 13.38
N SER A 22 -11.87 17.10 13.98
CA SER A 22 -12.84 16.02 13.81
C SER A 22 -14.21 16.42 14.39
N ASN A 23 -14.25 16.98 15.59
CA ASN A 23 -15.48 17.44 16.24
C ASN A 23 -16.18 18.53 15.40
N HIS A 24 -15.41 19.52 14.92
CA HIS A 24 -15.94 20.60 14.10
C HIS A 24 -16.55 20.09 12.79
N LEU A 25 -15.79 19.28 12.05
CA LEU A 25 -16.22 18.77 10.74
C LEU A 25 -17.32 17.71 10.84
N ALA A 26 -17.37 16.94 11.93
CA ALA A 26 -18.47 16.01 12.18
C ALA A 26 -19.80 16.78 12.30
N GLY A 27 -19.81 17.92 13.00
CA GLY A 27 -20.99 18.79 13.09
C GLY A 27 -21.43 19.38 11.76
N LEU A 28 -20.49 19.69 10.85
CA LEU A 28 -20.81 20.22 9.51
C LEU A 28 -21.29 19.14 8.53
N THR A 29 -20.96 17.87 8.79
CA THR A 29 -21.21 16.76 7.86
C THR A 29 -22.24 15.77 8.37
N ASP A 30 -22.84 16.04 9.53
CA ASP A 30 -23.94 15.26 10.07
C ASP A 30 -25.25 15.49 9.28
N LYS A 31 -25.89 14.38 8.92
CA LYS A 31 -27.25 14.35 8.41
C LYS A 31 -27.97 13.22 9.13
N ASP A 32 -28.91 13.58 10.00
CA ASP A 32 -29.71 12.65 10.79
C ASP A 32 -28.86 11.73 11.71
N GLY A 33 -27.82 12.27 12.34
CA GLY A 33 -26.95 11.53 13.26
C GLY A 33 -25.94 10.62 12.57
N ARG A 34 -25.68 10.84 11.27
CA ARG A 34 -24.71 10.07 10.47
C ARG A 34 -23.90 11.00 9.57
N ILE A 35 -22.63 10.64 9.36
CA ILE A 35 -21.76 11.35 8.44
C ILE A 35 -22.26 11.16 6.99
N SER A 36 -22.66 12.25 6.36
CA SER A 36 -23.21 12.28 5.01
C SER A 36 -22.11 12.42 3.96
N THR A 37 -22.05 11.48 3.02
CA THR A 37 -21.16 11.54 1.84
C THR A 37 -21.36 12.82 1.02
N GLU A 38 -22.62 13.26 0.88
CA GLU A 38 -22.99 14.49 0.15
C GLU A 38 -22.43 15.75 0.83
N LEU A 39 -22.49 15.82 2.16
CA LEU A 39 -21.95 16.96 2.91
C LEU A 39 -20.42 16.90 2.97
N LEU A 40 -19.83 15.71 3.06
CA LEU A 40 -18.38 15.54 2.92
C LEU A 40 -17.87 16.12 1.59
N ASP A 41 -18.64 15.97 0.51
CA ASP A 41 -18.28 16.51 -0.81
C ASP A 41 -18.34 18.04 -0.87
N GLN A 42 -19.05 18.70 0.05
CA GLN A 42 -19.06 20.17 0.17
C GLN A 42 -17.85 20.68 0.98
N HIS A 43 -17.16 19.80 1.71
CA HIS A 43 -16.05 20.13 2.61
C HIS A 43 -14.76 19.37 2.27
N GLN A 44 -14.54 19.03 0.99
CA GLN A 44 -13.44 18.15 0.57
C GLN A 44 -12.05 18.64 1.01
N ASP A 45 -11.71 19.93 0.89
CA ASP A 45 -10.40 20.42 1.34
C ASP A 45 -10.20 20.17 2.84
N ALA A 46 -11.19 20.55 3.66
CA ALA A 46 -11.11 20.39 5.11
C ALA A 46 -10.98 18.92 5.53
N VAL A 47 -11.80 18.05 4.94
CA VAL A 47 -11.78 16.60 5.22
C VAL A 47 -10.47 15.97 4.73
N TYR A 48 -9.96 16.40 3.58
CA TYR A 48 -8.68 15.96 3.06
C TYR A 48 -7.52 16.38 3.99
N GLN A 49 -7.50 17.62 4.48
CA GLN A 49 -6.50 18.03 5.46
C GLN A 49 -6.64 17.24 6.76
N LEU A 50 -7.86 17.05 7.28
CA LEU A 50 -8.10 16.25 8.48
C LEU A 50 -7.54 14.82 8.32
N ALA A 51 -7.74 14.18 7.17
CA ALA A 51 -7.25 12.84 6.93
C ALA A 51 -5.74 12.72 7.10
N PHE A 52 -4.99 13.67 6.53
CA PHE A 52 -3.53 13.68 6.68
C PHE A 52 -3.06 14.14 8.06
N LEU A 53 -3.74 15.11 8.68
CA LEU A 53 -3.47 15.52 10.07
C LEU A 53 -3.63 14.32 11.02
N GLY A 54 -4.71 13.56 10.88
CA GLY A 54 -4.96 12.35 11.65
C GLY A 54 -3.91 11.26 11.42
N ALA A 55 -3.54 11.03 10.16
CA ALA A 55 -2.51 10.06 9.80
C ALA A 55 -1.12 10.46 10.37
N GLU A 56 -0.74 11.73 10.22
CA GLU A 56 0.54 12.27 10.72
C GLU A 56 0.61 12.25 12.25
N ALA A 57 -0.48 12.56 12.95
CA ALA A 57 -0.55 12.51 14.42
C ALA A 57 -0.49 11.07 14.96
N ALA A 58 -1.14 10.11 14.29
CA ALA A 58 -1.05 8.69 14.63
C ALA A 58 0.40 8.17 14.45
N MET A 59 1.05 8.52 13.34
CA MET A 59 2.47 8.21 13.12
C MET A 59 3.37 8.89 14.16
N ALA A 60 3.10 10.14 14.52
CA ALA A 60 3.87 10.87 15.53
C ALA A 60 3.80 10.17 16.90
N THR A 61 2.60 9.69 17.29
CA THR A 61 2.42 8.88 18.50
C THR A 61 3.31 7.64 18.47
N ARG A 62 3.34 6.93 17.34
CA ARG A 62 4.20 5.76 17.18
C ARG A 62 5.69 6.09 17.25
N MET A 63 6.11 7.26 16.75
CA MET A 63 7.51 7.68 16.82
C MET A 63 7.97 8.07 18.23
N VAL A 64 7.07 8.55 19.08
CA VAL A 64 7.38 8.75 20.51
C VAL A 64 7.65 7.42 21.19
N GLU A 65 6.85 6.38 20.91
CA GLU A 65 7.08 5.03 21.43
C GLU A 65 8.41 4.45 20.90
N TYR A 66 8.72 4.69 19.62
CA TYR A 66 9.98 4.27 19.02
C TYR A 66 11.19 4.93 19.68
N ALA A 67 11.09 6.22 20.03
CA ALA A 67 12.15 6.97 20.70
C ALA A 67 12.56 6.36 22.05
N ALA A 68 11.70 5.57 22.68
CA ALA A 68 11.95 4.94 23.97
C ALA A 68 12.86 3.70 23.89
N PHE A 69 13.11 3.14 22.70
CA PHE A 69 13.94 1.93 22.55
C PHE A 69 15.43 2.19 22.77
N GLY A 70 15.94 3.40 22.47
CA GLY A 70 17.35 3.69 22.58
C GLY A 70 17.76 5.04 22.00
N ALA A 71 19.05 5.37 22.16
CA ALA A 71 19.59 6.66 21.76
C ALA A 71 19.57 6.87 20.23
N HIS A 72 19.75 5.81 19.45
CA HIS A 72 19.75 5.89 17.99
C HIS A 72 18.31 6.10 17.46
N GLU A 73 17.36 5.35 18.01
CA GLU A 73 15.94 5.46 17.74
C GLU A 73 15.41 6.85 18.12
N TYR A 74 15.88 7.39 19.24
CA TYR A 74 15.58 8.75 19.69
C TYR A 74 16.03 9.82 18.68
N LEU A 75 17.21 9.68 18.07
CA LEU A 75 17.69 10.60 17.03
C LEU A 75 16.78 10.57 15.80
N ILE A 76 16.43 9.38 15.32
CA ILE A 76 15.56 9.17 14.16
C ILE A 76 14.16 9.73 14.45
N ALA A 77 13.61 9.43 15.62
CA ALA A 77 12.30 9.90 16.04
C ALA A 77 12.24 11.43 16.14
N GLY A 78 13.28 12.07 16.69
CA GLY A 78 13.34 13.53 16.75
C GLY A 78 13.28 14.20 15.37
N ILE A 79 14.01 13.66 14.39
CA ILE A 79 14.00 14.17 13.00
C ILE A 79 12.64 13.94 12.35
N ALA A 80 12.07 12.74 12.51
CA ALA A 80 10.75 12.41 11.97
C ALA A 80 9.66 13.31 12.56
N LEU A 81 9.65 13.50 13.88
CA LEU A 81 8.68 14.36 14.57
C LEU A 81 8.81 15.82 14.16
N ALA A 82 10.03 16.34 13.98
CA ALA A 82 10.22 17.70 13.45
C ALA A 82 9.60 17.86 12.05
N ASP A 83 9.76 16.87 11.18
CA ASP A 83 9.15 16.92 9.85
C ASP A 83 7.62 16.85 9.90
N LEU A 84 7.06 15.99 10.76
CA LEU A 84 5.61 15.87 10.98
C LEU A 84 5.01 17.16 11.54
N VAL A 85 5.64 17.79 12.55
CA VAL A 85 5.19 19.08 13.09
C VAL A 85 5.18 20.16 12.00
N ARG A 86 6.21 20.20 11.15
CA ARG A 86 6.28 21.17 10.04
C ARG A 86 5.20 20.92 8.99
N SER A 87 4.91 19.65 8.67
CA SER A 87 3.81 19.27 7.77
C SER A 87 2.47 19.74 8.34
N THR A 88 2.21 19.42 9.61
CA THR A 88 0.99 19.82 10.31
C THR A 88 0.81 21.34 10.35
N ARG A 89 1.85 22.12 10.69
CA ARG A 89 1.80 23.59 10.63
C ARG A 89 1.44 24.09 9.23
N THR A 90 2.06 23.53 8.20
CA THR A 90 1.81 23.92 6.81
C THR A 90 0.35 23.64 6.40
N ARG A 91 -0.25 22.56 6.89
CA ARG A 91 -1.67 22.24 6.64
C ARG A 91 -2.62 23.17 7.38
N LEU A 92 -2.26 23.60 8.59
CA LEU A 92 -3.05 24.53 9.39
C LEU A 92 -2.96 25.98 8.88
N ASP A 93 -1.82 26.38 8.34
CA ASP A 93 -1.60 27.74 7.84
C ASP A 93 -2.63 28.09 6.75
N GLY A 94 -3.41 29.15 7.01
CA GLY A 94 -4.52 29.59 6.15
C GLY A 94 -5.81 28.76 6.24
N ARG A 95 -5.85 27.66 7.01
CA ARG A 95 -7.00 26.74 7.11
C ARG A 95 -7.54 26.51 8.51
N ARG A 96 -6.95 27.10 9.54
CA ARG A 96 -7.41 26.98 10.94
C ARG A 96 -8.91 27.20 11.15
N GLN A 97 -9.46 28.26 10.57
CA GLN A 97 -10.90 28.54 10.65
C GLN A 97 -11.74 27.46 9.94
N LEU A 98 -11.29 26.99 8.77
CA LEU A 98 -11.95 25.93 8.01
C LEU A 98 -11.96 24.60 8.78
N LEU A 99 -10.93 24.35 9.59
CA LEU A 99 -10.79 23.16 10.42
C LEU A 99 -11.39 23.33 11.82
N GLY A 100 -11.81 24.54 12.23
CA GLY A 100 -12.26 24.79 13.60
C GLY A 100 -11.19 24.60 14.66
N VAL A 101 -9.93 24.94 14.35
CA VAL A 101 -8.76 24.75 15.24
C VAL A 101 -8.08 26.07 15.54
N ASP A 102 -7.86 26.38 16.81
CA ASP A 102 -7.12 27.58 17.24
C ASP A 102 -5.61 27.33 17.39
N ASP A 103 -5.20 26.16 17.90
CA ASP A 103 -3.79 25.80 18.09
C ASP A 103 -3.09 25.65 16.73
N ASP A 104 -2.03 26.43 16.51
CA ASP A 104 -1.21 26.41 15.30
C ASP A 104 0.13 25.67 15.49
N LEU A 105 0.25 24.95 16.62
CA LEU A 105 1.42 24.26 17.10
C LEU A 105 2.65 25.14 17.34
N ARG A 106 2.56 26.48 17.30
CA ARG A 106 3.68 27.38 17.61
C ARG A 106 3.90 27.48 19.13
N GLY A 107 5.13 27.77 19.53
CA GLY A 107 5.55 27.87 20.93
C GLY A 107 5.75 26.52 21.64
N GLY A 108 6.46 26.57 22.76
CA GLY A 108 6.62 25.47 23.70
C GLY A 108 7.25 24.21 23.09
N ALA A 109 6.75 23.05 23.51
CA ALA A 109 7.31 21.74 23.16
C ALA A 109 7.48 21.52 21.65
N CYS A 110 6.56 21.99 20.80
CA CYS A 110 6.67 21.77 19.36
C CYS A 110 7.78 22.61 18.70
N ASP A 111 8.10 23.80 19.22
CA ASP A 111 9.29 24.54 18.78
C ASP A 111 10.58 23.85 19.26
N SER A 112 10.61 23.30 20.48
CA SER A 112 11.73 22.48 20.96
C SER A 112 11.97 21.26 20.06
N VAL A 113 10.89 20.56 19.68
CA VAL A 113 10.95 19.40 18.78
C VAL A 113 11.51 19.79 17.41
N LEU A 114 11.01 20.88 16.82
CA LEU A 114 11.52 21.38 15.54
C LEU A 114 13.00 21.76 15.61
N ALA A 115 13.37 22.57 16.60
CA ALA A 115 14.74 23.05 16.75
C ALA A 115 15.71 21.87 16.96
N GLY A 116 15.36 20.93 17.83
CA GLY A 116 16.21 19.78 18.11
C GLY A 116 16.21 18.73 17.00
N GLY A 117 15.13 18.54 16.25
CA GLY A 117 15.11 17.59 15.13
C GLY A 117 15.84 18.10 13.89
N LEU A 118 15.99 19.41 13.76
CA LEU A 118 16.73 20.06 12.66
C LEU A 118 18.15 20.49 13.06
N ASP A 119 18.60 20.08 14.24
CA ASP A 119 19.93 20.37 14.76
C ASP A 119 21.02 19.71 13.88
N PRO A 120 21.99 20.49 13.35
CA PRO A 120 23.04 19.96 12.48
C PRO A 120 23.89 18.85 13.11
N ASP A 121 24.22 18.94 14.41
CA ASP A 121 25.06 17.96 15.08
C ASP A 121 24.34 16.61 15.21
N ARG A 122 23.02 16.63 15.41
CA ARG A 122 22.19 15.42 15.41
C ARG A 122 22.10 14.78 14.02
N ILE A 123 21.92 15.60 12.99
CA ILE A 123 21.95 15.12 11.59
C ILE A 123 23.31 14.47 11.31
N ASP A 124 24.40 15.12 11.70
CA ASP A 124 25.75 14.61 11.48
C ASP A 124 26.02 13.34 12.28
N THR A 125 25.51 13.23 13.51
CA THR A 125 25.59 12.02 14.32
C THR A 125 24.84 10.86 13.66
N LEU A 126 23.60 11.09 13.21
CA LEU A 126 22.80 10.05 12.56
C LEU A 126 23.48 9.58 11.27
N VAL A 127 23.84 10.49 10.37
CA VAL A 127 24.48 10.13 9.09
C VAL A 127 25.86 9.51 9.31
N GLY A 128 26.60 9.97 10.32
CA GLY A 128 27.90 9.38 10.70
C GLY A 128 27.78 7.95 11.24
N SER A 129 26.65 7.61 11.87
CA SER A 129 26.38 6.24 12.37
C SER A 129 25.87 5.27 11.29
N MET A 130 25.51 5.78 10.10
CA MET A 130 25.10 4.94 8.98
C MET A 130 26.35 4.29 8.38
N GLU A 131 26.76 3.14 8.92
CA GLU A 131 27.81 2.29 8.32
C GLU A 131 27.24 1.50 7.13
N THR A 132 26.01 1.02 7.26
CA THR A 132 25.22 0.31 6.23
C THR A 132 23.97 1.13 5.87
N SER A 133 23.16 0.64 4.92
CA SER A 133 21.86 1.17 4.50
C SER A 133 20.76 1.12 5.60
N ASN A 134 21.15 1.15 6.87
CA ASN A 134 20.26 1.01 8.01
C ASN A 134 19.57 2.35 8.31
N THR A 135 18.24 2.38 8.17
CA THR A 135 17.41 3.54 8.57
C THR A 135 16.89 3.43 10.00
N GLY A 136 17.46 2.56 10.82
CA GLY A 136 17.08 2.29 12.20
C GLY A 136 16.48 0.88 12.39
N PRO A 137 16.70 0.24 13.56
CA PRO A 137 16.20 -1.10 13.81
C PRO A 137 14.66 -1.12 13.86
N PRO A 138 14.00 -2.12 13.26
CA PRO A 138 12.54 -2.20 13.24
C PRO A 138 11.92 -2.75 14.55
N HIS A 139 12.73 -3.34 15.45
CA HIS A 139 12.30 -4.06 16.66
C HIS A 139 11.21 -5.12 16.38
N LEU A 140 11.56 -6.06 15.49
CA LEU A 140 10.74 -7.23 15.19
C LEU A 140 11.01 -8.34 16.21
N SER A 141 10.03 -9.24 16.40
CA SER A 141 10.30 -10.52 17.08
C SER A 141 11.28 -11.35 16.25
N GLU A 142 11.95 -12.31 16.88
CA GLU A 142 12.94 -13.18 16.23
C GLU A 142 12.38 -13.88 14.99
N ASP A 143 11.17 -14.44 15.09
CA ASP A 143 10.52 -15.14 13.97
C ASP A 143 10.25 -14.21 12.78
N VAL A 144 9.74 -13.00 13.03
CA VAL A 144 9.45 -12.03 11.97
C VAL A 144 10.74 -11.44 11.39
N ALA A 145 11.78 -11.28 12.20
CA ALA A 145 13.10 -10.89 11.74
C ALA A 145 13.71 -11.95 10.80
N LEU A 146 13.55 -13.24 11.12
CA LEU A 146 14.00 -14.34 10.26
C LEU A 146 13.30 -14.33 8.90
N VAL A 147 12.00 -14.04 8.87
CA VAL A 147 11.25 -13.84 7.61
C VAL A 147 11.85 -12.67 6.82
N ALA A 148 12.03 -11.52 7.46
CA ALA A 148 12.60 -10.33 6.81
C ALA A 148 14.00 -10.62 6.22
N ASP A 149 14.87 -11.30 6.96
CA ASP A 149 16.23 -11.65 6.51
C ASP A 149 16.21 -12.63 5.33
N THR A 150 15.33 -13.62 5.39
CA THR A 150 15.17 -14.63 4.33
C THR A 150 14.74 -13.98 3.02
N PHE A 151 13.69 -13.16 3.05
CA PHE A 151 13.21 -12.45 1.86
C PHE A 151 14.15 -11.34 1.41
N SER A 152 14.88 -10.68 2.31
CA SER A 152 15.88 -9.66 1.94
C SER A 152 17.05 -10.28 1.18
N ARG A 153 17.53 -11.46 1.61
CA ARG A 153 18.56 -12.21 0.89
C ARG A 153 18.09 -12.61 -0.50
N PHE A 154 16.89 -13.18 -0.59
CA PHE A 154 16.28 -13.55 -1.86
C PHE A 154 16.10 -12.36 -2.79
N ALA A 155 15.58 -11.24 -2.29
CA ALA A 155 15.38 -10.02 -3.08
C ALA A 155 16.71 -9.50 -3.66
N ARG A 156 17.78 -9.49 -2.86
CA ARG A 156 19.11 -9.07 -3.30
C ARG A 156 19.72 -10.01 -4.34
N GLU A 157 19.56 -11.32 -4.16
CA GLU A 157 20.26 -12.33 -4.97
C GLU A 157 19.49 -12.72 -6.23
N GLN A 158 18.16 -12.67 -6.21
CA GLN A 158 17.30 -13.16 -7.30
C GLN A 158 16.44 -12.06 -7.93
N VAL A 159 15.95 -11.09 -7.17
CA VAL A 159 15.04 -10.06 -7.71
C VAL A 159 15.80 -8.88 -8.31
N PHE A 160 16.63 -8.22 -7.50
CA PHE A 160 17.34 -6.99 -7.88
C PHE A 160 18.14 -7.11 -9.20
N PRO A 161 18.91 -8.20 -9.45
CA PRO A 161 19.70 -8.33 -10.68
C PRO A 161 18.88 -8.39 -11.97
N ARG A 162 17.59 -8.74 -11.88
CA ARG A 162 16.69 -8.94 -13.02
C ARG A 162 15.80 -7.73 -13.29
N ALA A 163 15.63 -6.87 -12.29
CA ALA A 163 14.61 -5.84 -12.29
C ALA A 163 14.84 -4.73 -13.33
N GLU A 164 16.09 -4.37 -13.64
CA GLU A 164 16.38 -3.38 -14.69
C GLU A 164 16.09 -3.91 -16.10
N GLU A 165 16.49 -5.16 -16.39
CA GLU A 165 16.23 -5.74 -17.70
C GLU A 165 14.74 -5.88 -17.95
N THR A 166 13.99 -6.38 -16.96
CA THR A 166 12.52 -6.45 -17.03
C THR A 166 11.89 -5.10 -17.32
N HIS A 167 12.35 -4.03 -16.65
CA HIS A 167 11.85 -2.68 -16.88
C HIS A 167 12.17 -2.16 -18.29
N ARG A 168 13.45 -2.11 -18.66
CA ARG A 168 13.92 -1.47 -19.90
C ARG A 168 13.45 -2.19 -21.16
N ARG A 169 13.30 -3.51 -21.09
CA ARG A 169 12.85 -4.33 -22.22
C ARG A 169 11.35 -4.63 -22.17
N ASN A 170 10.63 -4.09 -21.18
CA ASN A 170 9.19 -4.32 -21.00
C ASN A 170 8.83 -5.82 -20.99
N LEU A 171 9.64 -6.63 -20.30
CA LEU A 171 9.46 -8.09 -20.25
C LEU A 171 8.43 -8.47 -19.18
N ASP A 172 7.92 -9.68 -19.28
CA ASP A 172 7.24 -10.36 -18.19
C ASP A 172 8.21 -10.65 -17.04
N VAL A 173 7.65 -10.89 -15.86
CA VAL A 173 8.38 -11.48 -14.74
C VAL A 173 8.91 -12.88 -15.11
N PRO A 174 10.16 -13.22 -14.76
CA PRO A 174 10.71 -14.55 -15.06
C PRO A 174 9.98 -15.70 -14.34
N ASP A 175 9.76 -16.81 -15.05
CA ASP A 175 9.04 -17.99 -14.53
C ASP A 175 9.74 -18.58 -13.30
N ASP A 176 11.07 -18.72 -13.37
CA ASP A 176 11.90 -19.26 -12.30
C ASP A 176 11.84 -18.39 -11.02
N LEU A 177 11.51 -17.10 -11.15
CA LEU A 177 11.29 -16.23 -9.99
C LEU A 177 9.98 -16.58 -9.28
N ILE A 178 8.89 -16.81 -10.02
CA ILE A 178 7.61 -17.23 -9.46
C ILE A 178 7.78 -18.60 -8.78
N GLU A 179 8.42 -19.55 -9.46
CA GLU A 179 8.70 -20.89 -8.93
C GLU A 179 9.51 -20.83 -7.63
N SER A 180 10.58 -20.02 -7.61
CA SER A 180 11.41 -19.86 -6.42
C SER A 180 10.64 -19.22 -5.26
N MET A 181 9.80 -18.23 -5.54
CA MET A 181 8.94 -17.61 -4.52
C MET A 181 7.92 -18.61 -3.97
N GLY A 182 7.31 -19.44 -4.82
CA GLY A 182 6.42 -20.52 -4.41
C GLY A 182 7.12 -21.56 -3.54
N ALA A 183 8.32 -21.99 -3.93
CA ALA A 183 9.14 -22.94 -3.17
C ALA A 183 9.56 -22.43 -1.78
N MET A 184 9.71 -21.10 -1.63
CA MET A 184 9.95 -20.45 -0.33
C MET A 184 8.69 -20.30 0.53
N GLY A 185 7.51 -20.66 0.01
CA GLY A 185 6.24 -20.52 0.70
C GLY A 185 5.68 -19.10 0.71
N ALA A 186 6.16 -18.21 -0.18
CA ALA A 186 5.74 -16.81 -0.21
C ALA A 186 4.21 -16.68 -0.38
N PHE A 187 3.63 -17.40 -1.35
CA PHE A 187 2.20 -17.31 -1.65
C PHE A 187 1.30 -18.01 -0.64
N GLY A 188 1.87 -18.79 0.28
CA GLY A 188 1.16 -19.51 1.34
C GLY A 188 1.12 -18.79 2.70
N MET A 189 1.77 -17.62 2.84
CA MET A 189 1.96 -16.94 4.13
C MET A 189 0.66 -16.53 4.84
N SER A 190 -0.42 -16.31 4.09
CA SER A 190 -1.72 -15.92 4.63
C SER A 190 -2.78 -17.02 4.52
N ILE A 191 -2.40 -18.20 4.04
CA ILE A 191 -3.30 -19.34 3.88
C ILE A 191 -3.14 -20.25 5.11
N PRO A 192 -4.23 -20.70 5.75
CA PRO A 192 -4.18 -21.65 6.86
C PRO A 192 -3.43 -22.95 6.51
N ALA A 193 -2.74 -23.53 7.49
CA ALA A 193 -1.95 -24.75 7.29
C ALA A 193 -2.77 -25.95 6.79
N ASN A 194 -4.02 -26.09 7.24
CA ASN A 194 -4.94 -27.13 6.77
C ASN A 194 -5.43 -26.92 5.32
N LEU A 195 -5.09 -25.78 4.70
CA LEU A 195 -5.42 -25.41 3.33
C LEU A 195 -4.16 -25.22 2.47
N GLY A 196 -3.00 -25.73 2.92
CA GLY A 196 -1.75 -25.78 2.16
C GLY A 196 -0.81 -24.59 2.37
N GLY A 197 -1.15 -23.64 3.25
CA GLY A 197 -0.29 -22.51 3.58
C GLY A 197 0.48 -22.65 4.89
N PHE A 198 0.94 -21.52 5.41
CA PHE A 198 1.77 -21.43 6.62
C PHE A 198 1.35 -20.27 7.52
N GLN A 199 0.11 -19.79 7.39
CA GLN A 199 -0.40 -18.69 8.20
C GLN A 199 -0.24 -19.00 9.69
N ASP A 200 0.45 -18.10 10.39
CA ASP A 200 0.65 -18.18 11.83
C ASP A 200 -0.70 -18.04 12.57
N PRO A 201 -1.14 -19.06 13.33
CA PRO A 201 -2.34 -18.98 14.17
C PRO A 201 -2.25 -17.93 15.28
N ALA A 202 -1.04 -17.50 15.66
CA ALA A 202 -0.80 -16.55 16.75
C ALA A 202 -0.95 -15.07 16.34
N GLY A 203 -1.36 -14.79 15.10
CA GLY A 203 -1.74 -13.44 14.66
C GLY A 203 -0.60 -12.57 14.14
N ALA A 204 0.64 -13.07 14.03
CA ALA A 204 1.72 -12.31 13.40
C ALA A 204 1.69 -12.33 11.86
N GLY A 205 0.74 -13.05 11.25
CA GLY A 205 0.70 -13.33 9.80
C GLY A 205 0.76 -12.09 8.90
N LEU A 206 -0.03 -11.05 9.18
CA LEU A 206 -0.03 -9.83 8.36
C LEU A 206 1.26 -9.01 8.51
N LEU A 207 1.86 -9.01 9.71
CA LEU A 207 3.16 -8.37 9.91
C LEU A 207 4.27 -9.13 9.19
N ALA A 208 4.31 -10.46 9.30
CA ALA A 208 5.26 -11.30 8.58
C ALA A 208 5.15 -11.10 7.06
N MET A 209 3.93 -11.03 6.53
CA MET A 209 3.70 -10.75 5.12
C MET A 209 4.14 -9.32 4.74
N ALA A 210 3.84 -8.31 5.57
CA ALA A 210 4.30 -6.94 5.32
C ALA A 210 5.83 -6.83 5.27
N VAL A 211 6.57 -7.49 6.16
CA VAL A 211 8.05 -7.46 6.12
C VAL A 211 8.61 -8.20 4.90
N ALA A 212 7.96 -9.31 4.48
CA ALA A 212 8.34 -10.02 3.26
C ALA A 212 8.09 -9.16 2.00
N THR A 213 6.93 -8.50 1.94
CA THR A 213 6.57 -7.58 0.86
C THR A 213 7.51 -6.38 0.79
N GLU A 214 7.88 -5.79 1.92
CA GLU A 214 8.89 -4.73 1.99
C GLU A 214 10.23 -5.22 1.41
N ALA A 215 10.72 -6.37 1.89
CA ALA A 215 11.99 -6.93 1.46
C ALA A 215 12.02 -7.24 -0.05
N LEU A 216 10.95 -7.85 -0.59
CA LEU A 216 10.83 -8.13 -2.02
C LEU A 216 10.74 -6.85 -2.86
N SER A 217 10.02 -5.84 -2.37
CA SER A 217 9.84 -4.56 -3.07
C SER A 217 11.11 -3.71 -3.09
N ARG A 218 12.03 -3.93 -2.14
CA ARG A 218 13.39 -3.38 -2.19
C ARG A 218 14.19 -3.93 -3.37
N GLY A 219 13.93 -5.16 -3.79
CA GLY A 219 14.48 -5.71 -5.03
C GLY A 219 13.77 -5.15 -6.26
N SER A 220 12.44 -5.21 -6.28
CA SER A 220 11.59 -4.62 -7.32
C SER A 220 10.13 -4.60 -6.89
N LEU A 221 9.40 -3.54 -7.25
CA LEU A 221 7.95 -3.43 -7.04
C LEU A 221 7.19 -4.62 -7.66
N MET A 222 7.72 -5.22 -8.73
CA MET A 222 7.20 -6.43 -9.38
C MET A 222 7.12 -7.61 -8.39
N ALA A 223 8.21 -7.92 -7.68
CA ALA A 223 8.27 -9.10 -6.81
C ALA A 223 7.40 -8.93 -5.56
N GLY A 224 7.41 -7.74 -4.94
CA GLY A 224 6.50 -7.47 -3.83
C GLY A 224 5.03 -7.56 -4.24
N SER A 225 4.71 -7.13 -5.47
CA SER A 225 3.35 -7.20 -5.98
C SER A 225 2.90 -8.61 -6.36
N LEU A 226 3.81 -9.50 -6.79
CA LEU A 226 3.51 -10.93 -6.95
C LEU A 226 2.99 -11.55 -5.65
N LEU A 227 3.65 -11.27 -4.53
CA LEU A 227 3.22 -11.75 -3.20
C LEU A 227 1.86 -11.15 -2.80
N THR A 228 1.62 -9.88 -3.16
CA THR A 228 0.46 -9.13 -2.68
C THR A 228 -0.87 -9.56 -3.35
N ARG A 229 -0.86 -9.96 -4.62
CA ARG A 229 -2.13 -10.20 -5.35
C ARG A 229 -2.91 -11.41 -4.82
N PRO A 230 -2.28 -12.59 -4.59
CA PRO A 230 -2.94 -13.74 -4.00
C PRO A 230 -3.69 -13.42 -2.71
N GLU A 231 -3.12 -12.56 -1.86
CA GLU A 231 -3.68 -12.22 -0.55
C GLU A 231 -5.09 -11.62 -0.62
N ILE A 232 -5.39 -10.83 -1.64
CA ILE A 232 -6.72 -10.22 -1.81
C ILE A 232 -7.78 -11.30 -2.06
N LEU A 233 -7.45 -12.28 -2.92
CA LEU A 233 -8.36 -13.40 -3.19
C LEU A 233 -8.44 -14.37 -2.01
N VAL A 234 -7.31 -14.66 -1.36
CA VAL A 234 -7.25 -15.51 -0.16
C VAL A 234 -8.16 -14.94 0.93
N THR A 235 -8.06 -13.64 1.21
CA THR A 235 -8.91 -12.97 2.21
C THR A 235 -10.39 -13.15 1.87
N ALA A 236 -10.79 -12.88 0.63
CA ALA A 236 -12.18 -13.03 0.19
C ALA A 236 -12.68 -14.49 0.24
N LEU A 237 -11.82 -15.46 -0.09
CA LEU A 237 -12.14 -16.89 -0.03
C LEU A 237 -12.31 -17.37 1.41
N LEU A 238 -11.43 -16.95 2.32
CA LEU A 238 -11.52 -17.31 3.74
C LEU A 238 -12.81 -16.76 4.36
N GLU A 239 -13.18 -15.52 4.02
CA GLU A 239 -14.37 -14.84 4.54
C GLU A 239 -15.68 -15.37 3.93
N GLY A 240 -15.72 -15.55 2.60
CA GLY A 240 -16.98 -15.77 1.86
C GLY A 240 -17.06 -17.05 1.04
N GLY A 241 -15.94 -17.75 0.81
CA GLY A 241 -15.89 -18.93 -0.04
C GLY A 241 -16.52 -20.17 0.60
N THR A 242 -17.05 -21.07 -0.22
CA THR A 242 -17.48 -22.40 0.23
C THR A 242 -16.28 -23.27 0.60
N ASP A 243 -16.51 -24.37 1.32
CA ASP A 243 -15.44 -25.31 1.67
C ASP A 243 -14.81 -25.96 0.42
N GLU A 244 -15.62 -26.21 -0.61
CA GLU A 244 -15.17 -26.73 -1.91
C GLU A 244 -14.27 -25.71 -2.61
N GLN A 245 -14.65 -24.43 -2.63
CA GLN A 245 -13.84 -23.35 -3.22
C GLN A 245 -12.52 -23.16 -2.47
N LYS A 246 -12.55 -23.18 -1.13
CA LYS A 246 -11.35 -23.09 -0.30
C LYS A 246 -10.38 -24.24 -0.57
N ARG A 247 -10.88 -25.49 -0.57
CA ARG A 247 -10.07 -26.69 -0.83
C ARG A 247 -9.61 -26.78 -2.29
N GLY A 248 -10.39 -26.25 -3.23
CA GLY A 248 -10.08 -26.27 -4.65
C GLY A 248 -8.98 -25.28 -5.06
N TRP A 249 -9.03 -24.03 -4.57
CA TRP A 249 -8.13 -22.98 -5.03
C TRP A 249 -6.97 -22.67 -4.09
N LEU A 250 -7.16 -22.68 -2.77
CA LEU A 250 -6.13 -22.20 -1.83
C LEU A 250 -4.83 -23.02 -1.89
N PRO A 251 -4.82 -24.36 -2.01
CA PRO A 251 -3.57 -25.11 -2.12
C PRO A 251 -2.75 -24.74 -3.37
N GLY A 252 -3.40 -24.52 -4.51
CA GLY A 252 -2.75 -24.11 -5.75
C GLY A 252 -2.25 -22.66 -5.70
N ILE A 253 -2.95 -21.79 -4.98
CA ILE A 253 -2.48 -20.43 -4.69
C ILE A 253 -1.24 -20.49 -3.78
N ALA A 254 -1.29 -21.28 -2.71
CA ALA A 254 -0.21 -21.40 -1.73
C ALA A 254 1.12 -21.88 -2.34
N SER A 255 1.04 -22.82 -3.30
CA SER A 255 2.21 -23.34 -4.01
C SER A 255 2.74 -22.42 -5.11
N GLY A 256 1.93 -21.46 -5.59
CA GLY A 256 2.22 -20.65 -6.77
C GLY A 256 1.85 -21.31 -8.11
N GLU A 257 1.21 -22.48 -8.10
CA GLU A 257 0.69 -23.13 -9.32
C GLU A 257 -0.49 -22.34 -9.92
N ARG A 258 -1.28 -21.67 -9.08
CA ARG A 258 -2.43 -20.87 -9.46
C ARG A 258 -2.24 -19.43 -9.03
N MET A 259 -1.68 -18.63 -9.93
CA MET A 259 -1.47 -17.22 -9.71
C MET A 259 -2.75 -16.41 -9.93
N VAL A 260 -2.80 -15.25 -9.28
CA VAL A 260 -4.04 -14.47 -9.14
C VAL A 260 -3.89 -13.09 -9.78
N ALA A 261 -4.87 -12.71 -10.58
CA ALA A 261 -5.13 -11.33 -10.96
C ALA A 261 -6.47 -10.88 -10.37
N VAL A 262 -6.52 -9.62 -9.94
CA VAL A 262 -7.73 -9.01 -9.36
C VAL A 262 -8.16 -7.88 -10.26
N SER A 263 -9.43 -7.86 -10.64
CA SER A 263 -9.97 -6.92 -11.62
C SER A 263 -11.33 -6.40 -11.19
N VAL A 264 -11.33 -5.17 -10.68
CA VAL A 264 -12.54 -4.46 -10.24
C VAL A 264 -12.88 -3.33 -11.21
N THR A 265 -11.87 -2.52 -11.55
CA THR A 265 -11.98 -1.30 -12.35
C THR A 265 -12.45 -1.57 -13.78
N GLU A 266 -13.26 -0.65 -14.29
CA GLU A 266 -13.76 -0.57 -15.66
C GLU A 266 -13.25 0.72 -16.30
N PRO A 267 -13.30 0.87 -17.64
CA PRO A 267 -12.81 2.08 -18.32
C PRO A 267 -13.35 3.39 -17.73
N ASP A 268 -14.64 3.42 -17.38
CA ASP A 268 -15.33 4.60 -16.84
C ASP A 268 -15.57 4.55 -15.32
N VAL A 269 -15.15 3.47 -14.64
CA VAL A 269 -15.45 3.24 -13.21
C VAL A 269 -14.23 2.69 -12.48
N GLY A 270 -13.57 3.55 -11.69
CA GLY A 270 -12.47 3.17 -10.81
C GLY A 270 -12.81 3.34 -9.33
N SER A 271 -12.93 4.60 -8.90
CA SER A 271 -13.16 4.96 -7.50
C SER A 271 -14.58 4.65 -7.01
N ASP A 272 -15.58 4.78 -7.88
CA ASP A 272 -16.98 4.50 -7.58
C ASP A 272 -17.35 3.04 -7.89
N VAL A 273 -16.70 2.10 -7.19
CA VAL A 273 -16.82 0.65 -7.46
C VAL A 273 -18.27 0.17 -7.48
N ALA A 274 -19.17 0.78 -6.71
CA ALA A 274 -20.57 0.37 -6.63
C ALA A 274 -21.36 0.60 -7.93
N SER A 275 -20.90 1.50 -8.82
CA SER A 275 -21.57 1.86 -10.08
C SER A 275 -21.09 1.07 -11.29
N LEU A 276 -20.24 0.05 -11.10
CA LEU A 276 -19.72 -0.81 -12.17
C LEU A 276 -20.85 -1.40 -13.03
N ARG A 277 -20.55 -1.65 -14.31
CA ARG A 277 -21.51 -1.94 -15.37
C ARG A 277 -21.35 -3.33 -15.97
N MET A 278 -20.17 -3.95 -15.93
CA MET A 278 -19.98 -5.31 -16.44
C MET A 278 -21.03 -6.24 -15.83
N SER A 279 -21.70 -7.00 -16.69
CA SER A 279 -22.79 -7.89 -16.31
C SER A 279 -22.32 -9.34 -16.18
N ALA A 280 -22.98 -10.10 -15.32
CA ALA A 280 -22.89 -11.55 -15.21
C ALA A 280 -24.31 -12.12 -15.09
N ARG A 281 -24.91 -12.53 -16.21
CA ARG A 281 -26.30 -13.00 -16.26
C ARG A 281 -26.38 -14.51 -16.07
N ARG A 282 -27.18 -14.97 -15.12
CA ARG A 282 -27.42 -16.41 -14.92
C ARG A 282 -28.10 -17.04 -16.14
N ARG A 283 -27.57 -18.17 -16.61
CA ARG A 283 -28.12 -19.01 -17.68
C ARG A 283 -27.95 -20.48 -17.28
N GLY A 284 -28.96 -21.03 -16.61
CA GLY A 284 -28.89 -22.40 -16.09
C GLY A 284 -27.84 -22.53 -14.98
N ASP A 285 -26.86 -23.42 -15.20
CA ASP A 285 -25.72 -23.71 -14.33
C ASP A 285 -24.48 -22.84 -14.64
N ARG A 286 -24.66 -21.76 -15.41
CA ARG A 286 -23.60 -20.84 -15.84
C ARG A 286 -23.99 -19.38 -15.64
N PHE A 287 -22.98 -18.52 -15.70
CA PHE A 287 -23.14 -17.08 -15.89
C PHE A 287 -22.54 -16.68 -17.24
N VAL A 288 -23.25 -15.82 -17.97
CA VAL A 288 -22.77 -15.17 -19.19
C VAL A 288 -22.28 -13.79 -18.81
N MET A 289 -20.99 -13.55 -18.98
CA MET A 289 -20.34 -12.29 -18.64
C MET A 289 -20.15 -11.42 -19.88
N ASN A 290 -20.54 -10.14 -19.78
CA ASN A 290 -20.40 -9.18 -20.87
C ASN A 290 -19.97 -7.81 -20.32
N GLY A 291 -18.92 -7.25 -20.92
CA GLY A 291 -18.36 -5.94 -20.56
C GLY A 291 -16.83 -5.91 -20.60
N ALA A 292 -16.27 -4.80 -20.12
CA ALA A 292 -14.82 -4.59 -20.07
C ALA A 292 -14.33 -4.37 -18.64
N LYS A 293 -13.09 -4.78 -18.37
CA LYS A 293 -12.31 -4.37 -17.21
C LYS A 293 -11.04 -3.67 -17.65
N MET A 294 -10.50 -2.84 -16.77
CA MET A 294 -9.30 -2.05 -17.01
C MET A 294 -8.34 -2.22 -15.84
N TRP A 295 -7.04 -2.09 -16.10
CA TRP A 295 -5.98 -2.15 -15.10
C TRP A 295 -5.89 -3.50 -14.35
N ALA A 296 -6.24 -4.60 -15.03
CA ALA A 296 -6.16 -5.95 -14.46
C ALA A 296 -4.69 -6.42 -14.43
N THR A 297 -3.96 -6.02 -13.38
CA THR A 297 -2.55 -6.39 -13.23
C THR A 297 -2.36 -7.89 -13.17
N PHE A 298 -1.39 -8.39 -13.94
CA PHE A 298 -0.99 -9.79 -14.05
C PHE A 298 -2.01 -10.71 -14.74
N ALA A 299 -3.04 -10.15 -15.38
CA ALA A 299 -4.11 -10.97 -15.98
C ALA A 299 -3.63 -11.88 -17.11
N GLY A 300 -2.58 -11.55 -17.86
CA GLY A 300 -2.00 -12.46 -18.86
C GLY A 300 -1.55 -13.79 -18.26
N ARG A 301 -0.72 -13.70 -17.22
CA ARG A 301 -0.05 -14.83 -16.57
C ARG A 301 -0.85 -15.51 -15.45
N ALA A 302 -1.88 -14.86 -14.89
CA ALA A 302 -2.67 -15.42 -13.81
C ALA A 302 -3.63 -16.52 -14.28
N GLU A 303 -3.67 -17.65 -13.58
CA GLU A 303 -4.62 -18.74 -13.81
C GLU A 303 -6.00 -18.45 -13.20
N LEU A 304 -6.05 -17.60 -12.18
CA LEU A 304 -7.27 -17.19 -11.50
C LEU A 304 -7.52 -15.69 -11.68
N LEU A 305 -8.68 -15.34 -12.26
CA LEU A 305 -9.15 -13.96 -12.34
C LEU A 305 -10.25 -13.73 -11.30
N MET A 306 -9.98 -12.88 -10.32
CA MET A 306 -10.98 -12.37 -9.38
C MET A 306 -11.70 -11.18 -10.02
N ILE A 307 -12.95 -11.38 -10.44
CA ILE A 307 -13.76 -10.40 -11.18
C ILE A 307 -14.98 -9.97 -10.36
N LEU A 308 -15.13 -8.67 -10.12
CA LEU A 308 -16.37 -8.11 -9.58
C LEU A 308 -17.31 -7.73 -10.72
N ALA A 309 -18.52 -8.30 -10.74
CA ALA A 309 -19.51 -8.08 -11.81
C ALA A 309 -20.93 -7.92 -11.26
N ARG A 310 -21.78 -7.27 -12.05
CA ARG A 310 -23.19 -7.02 -11.72
C ARG A 310 -24.03 -8.23 -12.09
N THR A 311 -24.62 -8.89 -11.09
CA THR A 311 -25.54 -10.00 -11.29
C THR A 311 -27.00 -9.57 -11.27
N ASP A 312 -27.31 -8.48 -10.58
CA ASP A 312 -28.65 -7.87 -10.59
C ASP A 312 -28.67 -6.64 -11.51
N PRO A 313 -29.52 -6.60 -12.55
CA PRO A 313 -29.57 -5.49 -13.50
C PRO A 313 -30.11 -4.18 -12.88
N ASP A 314 -30.74 -4.21 -11.71
CA ASP A 314 -31.19 -3.00 -11.02
C ASP A 314 -30.00 -2.21 -10.45
N LEU A 315 -29.67 -1.12 -11.15
CA LEU A 315 -28.59 -0.21 -10.77
C LEU A 315 -28.86 0.48 -9.44
N SER A 316 -30.11 0.60 -9.00
CA SER A 316 -30.48 1.25 -7.74
C SER A 316 -30.01 0.47 -6.52
N LEU A 317 -29.72 -0.83 -6.68
CA LEU A 317 -29.13 -1.67 -5.62
C LEU A 317 -27.68 -1.32 -5.31
N GLY A 318 -26.99 -0.60 -6.21
CA GLY A 318 -25.58 -0.22 -6.05
C GLY A 318 -24.71 -1.42 -5.71
N ALA A 319 -24.02 -1.36 -4.57
CA ALA A 319 -23.16 -2.41 -4.04
C ALA A 319 -23.86 -3.78 -3.88
N ARG A 320 -25.16 -3.81 -3.55
CA ARG A 320 -25.92 -5.07 -3.36
C ARG A 320 -26.24 -5.79 -4.66
N GLY A 321 -26.09 -5.14 -5.81
CA GLY A 321 -26.27 -5.77 -7.12
C GLY A 321 -25.01 -6.50 -7.63
N LEU A 322 -23.92 -6.47 -6.87
CA LEU A 322 -22.60 -6.93 -7.30
C LEU A 322 -22.23 -8.26 -6.65
N SER A 323 -21.70 -9.17 -7.46
CA SER A 323 -21.19 -10.47 -7.05
C SER A 323 -19.75 -10.66 -7.49
N LEU A 324 -19.02 -11.49 -6.75
CA LEU A 324 -17.60 -11.72 -6.95
C LEU A 324 -17.37 -13.10 -7.57
N PHE A 325 -16.57 -13.15 -8.63
CA PHE A 325 -16.29 -14.37 -9.40
C PHE A 325 -14.80 -14.70 -9.36
N VAL A 326 -14.49 -15.99 -9.35
CA VAL A 326 -13.16 -16.54 -9.60
C VAL A 326 -13.22 -17.34 -10.90
N ILE A 327 -12.57 -16.81 -11.93
CA ILE A 327 -12.58 -17.38 -13.28
C ILE A 327 -11.24 -18.05 -13.53
N GLU A 328 -11.28 -19.34 -13.87
CA GLU A 328 -10.09 -20.08 -14.26
C GLU A 328 -9.78 -19.90 -15.74
N LYS A 329 -8.49 -19.72 -16.06
CA LYS A 329 -8.00 -19.69 -17.43
C LYS A 329 -6.57 -20.22 -17.54
N PRO A 330 -6.09 -20.57 -18.76
CA PRO A 330 -4.68 -20.83 -18.99
C PRO A 330 -3.81 -19.58 -18.77
N SER A 331 -2.54 -19.81 -18.42
CA SER A 331 -1.51 -18.77 -18.40
C SER A 331 -1.07 -18.42 -19.82
N PHE A 332 -0.88 -17.13 -20.09
CA PHE A 332 -0.38 -16.63 -21.38
C PHE A 332 0.80 -15.68 -21.13
N PRO A 333 2.00 -15.99 -21.64
CA PRO A 333 3.11 -15.05 -21.62
C PRO A 333 2.91 -13.92 -22.63
N GLY A 334 3.54 -12.80 -22.37
CA GLY A 334 3.51 -11.61 -23.21
C GLY A 334 2.30 -10.71 -22.96
N HIS A 335 2.05 -9.85 -23.93
CA HIS A 335 1.22 -8.65 -23.73
C HIS A 335 -0.20 -8.80 -24.24
N GLU A 336 -0.57 -9.93 -24.84
CA GLU A 336 -1.91 -10.14 -25.38
C GLU A 336 -2.33 -11.60 -25.24
N PHE A 337 -3.61 -11.84 -24.98
CA PHE A 337 -4.21 -13.18 -25.03
C PHE A 337 -5.67 -13.13 -25.50
N SER A 338 -6.14 -14.24 -26.05
CA SER A 338 -7.53 -14.39 -26.48
C SER A 338 -8.00 -15.83 -26.27
N ILE A 339 -9.11 -15.99 -25.58
CA ILE A 339 -9.77 -17.27 -25.32
C ILE A 339 -11.12 -17.23 -26.03
N GLY A 340 -11.36 -18.19 -26.92
CA GLY A 340 -12.66 -18.43 -27.53
C GLY A 340 -13.29 -19.70 -26.97
N GLN A 341 -14.60 -19.67 -26.72
CA GLN A 341 -15.37 -20.81 -26.26
C GLN A 341 -16.19 -21.42 -27.42
N PRO A 342 -16.46 -22.74 -27.42
CA PRO A 342 -17.29 -23.37 -28.45
C PRO A 342 -18.67 -22.74 -28.64
N GLY A 343 -19.21 -22.12 -27.58
CA GLY A 343 -20.48 -21.38 -27.59
C GLY A 343 -20.41 -19.96 -28.19
N GLY A 344 -19.25 -19.52 -28.67
CA GLY A 344 -19.04 -18.20 -29.29
C GLY A 344 -18.53 -17.10 -28.34
N GLY A 345 -18.58 -17.32 -27.02
CA GLY A 345 -18.08 -16.38 -26.02
C GLY A 345 -16.56 -16.18 -26.09
N THR A 346 -16.10 -14.95 -25.85
CA THR A 346 -14.66 -14.62 -25.87
C THR A 346 -14.20 -13.81 -24.66
N LEU A 347 -12.99 -14.11 -24.20
CA LEU A 347 -12.24 -13.30 -23.24
C LEU A 347 -10.93 -12.89 -23.89
N ARG A 348 -10.71 -11.59 -24.04
CA ARG A 348 -9.48 -11.01 -24.60
C ARG A 348 -8.80 -10.15 -23.55
N GLY A 349 -7.47 -10.18 -23.52
CA GLY A 349 -6.67 -9.30 -22.70
C GLY A 349 -5.55 -8.65 -23.50
N ARG A 350 -5.31 -7.37 -23.27
CA ARG A 350 -4.18 -6.63 -23.86
C ARG A 350 -3.51 -5.76 -22.81
N ALA A 351 -2.20 -5.85 -22.71
CA ALA A 351 -1.41 -5.07 -21.78
C ALA A 351 -1.42 -3.59 -22.19
N ILE A 352 -1.52 -2.73 -21.18
CA ILE A 352 -1.47 -1.28 -21.31
C ILE A 352 -0.02 -0.86 -21.08
N ASP A 353 0.51 -0.03 -21.98
CA ASP A 353 1.84 0.54 -21.80
C ASP A 353 1.87 1.54 -20.64
N THR A 354 2.74 1.29 -19.66
CA THR A 354 2.88 2.08 -18.44
C THR A 354 4.27 2.71 -18.29
N LEU A 355 4.36 3.84 -17.59
CA LEU A 355 5.65 4.49 -17.34
C LEU A 355 6.61 3.62 -16.51
N GLY A 356 6.08 2.90 -15.52
CA GLY A 356 6.79 1.98 -14.64
C GLY A 356 5.95 0.74 -14.36
N TYR A 357 6.26 0.01 -13.28
CA TYR A 357 5.53 -1.18 -12.84
C TYR A 357 5.43 -2.27 -13.93
N ARG A 358 6.57 -2.55 -14.58
CA ARG A 358 6.72 -3.58 -15.62
C ARG A 358 6.99 -4.97 -14.99
N GLY A 359 6.86 -6.04 -15.78
CA GLY A 359 6.99 -7.43 -15.31
C GLY A 359 5.65 -8.12 -15.06
N LEU A 360 4.70 -7.43 -14.42
CA LEU A 360 3.35 -7.97 -14.24
C LEU A 360 2.40 -7.60 -15.38
N HIS A 361 2.60 -6.38 -15.91
CA HIS A 361 1.71 -5.69 -16.84
C HIS A 361 0.28 -5.51 -16.32
N SER A 362 -0.39 -4.44 -16.74
CA SER A 362 -1.80 -4.19 -16.43
C SER A 362 -2.61 -4.31 -17.69
N PHE A 363 -3.65 -5.13 -17.68
CA PHE A 363 -4.40 -5.46 -18.89
C PHE A 363 -5.74 -4.73 -18.95
N GLU A 364 -6.14 -4.31 -20.14
CA GLU A 364 -7.56 -4.21 -20.49
C GLU A 364 -8.08 -5.63 -20.73
N LEU A 365 -9.27 -5.95 -20.22
CA LEU A 365 -9.94 -7.22 -20.45
C LEU A 365 -11.29 -6.95 -21.09
N THR A 366 -11.64 -7.71 -22.12
CA THR A 366 -12.97 -7.66 -22.75
C THR A 366 -13.60 -9.04 -22.69
N PHE A 367 -14.80 -9.10 -22.13
CA PHE A 367 -15.65 -10.28 -22.06
C PHE A 367 -16.83 -10.04 -22.99
N ASP A 368 -16.99 -10.90 -23.99
CA ASP A 368 -18.09 -10.85 -24.94
C ASP A 368 -18.81 -12.20 -24.90
N GLU A 369 -20.01 -12.20 -24.31
CA GLU A 369 -20.82 -13.41 -24.06
C GLU A 369 -20.01 -14.58 -23.46
N PHE A 370 -19.04 -14.28 -22.58
CA PHE A 370 -18.12 -15.28 -22.04
C PHE A 370 -18.80 -16.08 -20.92
N GLU A 371 -18.93 -17.39 -21.09
CA GLU A 371 -19.63 -18.25 -20.14
C GLU A 371 -18.68 -18.77 -19.04
N VAL A 372 -19.08 -18.64 -17.78
CA VAL A 372 -18.37 -19.21 -16.62
C VAL A 372 -19.29 -20.15 -15.83
N PRO A 373 -18.77 -21.23 -15.23
CA PRO A 373 -19.60 -22.15 -14.44
C PRO A 373 -20.17 -21.46 -13.19
N PHE A 374 -21.27 -21.97 -12.65
CA PHE A 374 -21.87 -21.46 -11.41
C PHE A 374 -20.87 -21.44 -10.25
N ASP A 375 -20.00 -22.45 -10.15
CA ASP A 375 -19.02 -22.56 -9.07
C ASP A 375 -17.94 -21.47 -9.11
N SER A 376 -17.83 -20.70 -10.20
CA SER A 376 -17.02 -19.48 -10.24
C SER A 376 -17.59 -18.37 -9.34
N LEU A 377 -18.88 -18.39 -8.98
CA LEU A 377 -19.46 -17.43 -8.05
C LEU A 377 -18.95 -17.71 -6.63
N LEU A 378 -18.15 -16.81 -6.08
CA LEU A 378 -17.58 -16.97 -4.74
C LEU A 378 -18.71 -17.00 -3.70
N GLY A 379 -18.74 -18.06 -2.90
CA GLY A 379 -19.78 -18.31 -1.89
C GLY A 379 -21.05 -18.97 -2.45
N GLY A 380 -21.07 -19.32 -3.74
CA GLY A 380 -22.24 -19.92 -4.40
C GLY A 380 -23.48 -19.03 -4.30
N GLU A 381 -24.65 -19.63 -4.15
CA GLU A 381 -25.92 -18.88 -4.06
C GLU A 381 -25.91 -17.87 -2.89
N ALA A 382 -25.27 -18.20 -1.77
CA ALA A 382 -25.14 -17.31 -0.61
C ALA A 382 -24.20 -16.12 -0.85
N GLY A 383 -23.40 -16.14 -1.93
CA GLY A 383 -22.51 -15.08 -2.36
C GLY A 383 -23.14 -14.05 -3.29
N LEU A 384 -24.34 -14.32 -3.85
CA LEU A 384 -25.05 -13.37 -4.72
C LEU A 384 -25.28 -12.03 -4.00
N GLY A 385 -24.88 -10.93 -4.65
CA GLY A 385 -25.03 -9.57 -4.12
C GLY A 385 -24.10 -9.21 -2.95
N ARG A 386 -23.19 -10.12 -2.58
CA ARG A 386 -22.20 -9.90 -1.50
C ARG A 386 -20.81 -9.52 -2.01
N GLY A 387 -20.61 -9.53 -3.32
CA GLY A 387 -19.29 -9.38 -3.92
C GLY A 387 -18.59 -8.07 -3.56
N PHE A 388 -19.33 -6.96 -3.51
CA PHE A 388 -18.78 -5.67 -3.11
C PHE A 388 -18.19 -5.72 -1.69
N TYR A 389 -18.91 -6.30 -0.73
CA TYR A 389 -18.49 -6.32 0.66
C TYR A 389 -17.27 -7.22 0.89
N LEU A 390 -17.25 -8.39 0.25
CA LEU A 390 -16.09 -9.28 0.27
C LEU A 390 -14.85 -8.61 -0.35
N GLN A 391 -15.04 -7.89 -1.46
CA GLN A 391 -13.97 -7.13 -2.10
C GLN A 391 -13.45 -6.00 -1.20
N MET A 392 -14.34 -5.25 -0.54
CA MET A 392 -13.96 -4.16 0.37
C MET A 392 -13.26 -4.67 1.63
N GLY A 393 -13.68 -5.82 2.18
CA GLY A 393 -13.00 -6.48 3.31
C GLY A 393 -11.56 -6.81 2.98
N ALA A 394 -11.32 -7.39 1.80
CA ALA A 394 -9.99 -7.71 1.30
C ALA A 394 -9.11 -6.48 0.96
N PHE A 395 -9.69 -5.30 0.76
CA PHE A 395 -8.90 -4.08 0.51
C PHE A 395 -8.12 -3.58 1.73
N ALA A 396 -8.52 -3.94 2.96
CA ALA A 396 -7.76 -3.55 4.14
C ALA A 396 -6.35 -4.17 4.13
N SER A 397 -6.23 -5.47 3.83
CA SER A 397 -4.93 -6.13 3.66
C SER A 397 -4.19 -5.61 2.43
N GLY A 398 -4.89 -5.40 1.30
CA GLY A 398 -4.29 -4.80 0.09
C GLY A 398 -3.67 -3.40 0.33
N ARG A 399 -4.31 -2.55 1.13
CA ARG A 399 -3.77 -1.24 1.53
C ARG A 399 -2.51 -1.37 2.37
N LEU A 400 -2.53 -2.25 3.37
CA LEU A 400 -1.35 -2.55 4.20
C LEU A 400 -0.18 -3.02 3.34
N GLN A 401 -0.42 -3.96 2.43
CA GLN A 401 0.62 -4.47 1.53
C GLN A 401 1.11 -3.40 0.53
N THR A 402 0.27 -2.43 0.18
CA THR A 402 0.71 -1.26 -0.59
C THR A 402 1.69 -0.38 0.18
N ALA A 403 1.42 -0.15 1.48
CA ALA A 403 2.36 0.56 2.34
C ALA A 403 3.70 -0.19 2.46
N ALA A 404 3.66 -1.52 2.60
CA ALA A 404 4.86 -2.37 2.61
C ALA A 404 5.65 -2.28 1.29
N ARG A 405 4.96 -2.28 0.14
CA ARG A 405 5.61 -2.09 -1.17
C ARG A 405 6.30 -0.73 -1.28
N ALA A 406 5.63 0.32 -0.79
CA ALA A 406 6.19 1.66 -0.73
C ALA A 406 7.45 1.72 0.14
N LEU A 407 7.48 1.02 1.28
CA LEU A 407 8.66 0.90 2.15
C LEU A 407 9.86 0.28 1.42
N GLY A 408 9.64 -0.81 0.66
CA GLY A 408 10.72 -1.43 -0.10
C GLY A 408 11.28 -0.51 -1.17
N VAL A 409 10.40 0.15 -1.94
CA VAL A 409 10.80 1.13 -2.98
C VAL A 409 11.56 2.32 -2.38
N MET A 410 11.09 2.86 -1.25
CA MET A 410 11.77 3.92 -0.52
C MET A 410 13.16 3.49 -0.05
N GLN A 411 13.24 2.30 0.54
CA GLN A 411 14.50 1.76 1.05
C GLN A 411 15.50 1.56 -0.09
N ALA A 412 15.07 0.99 -1.22
CA ALA A 412 15.93 0.84 -2.40
C ALA A 412 16.46 2.19 -2.90
N GLY A 413 15.59 3.20 -2.98
CA GLY A 413 16.00 4.55 -3.39
C GLY A 413 17.00 5.19 -2.43
N PHE A 414 16.80 5.00 -1.12
CA PHE A 414 17.74 5.46 -0.09
C PHE A 414 19.10 4.75 -0.19
N ASP A 415 19.10 3.43 -0.39
CA ASP A 415 20.33 2.64 -0.48
C ASP A 415 21.21 3.09 -1.65
N GLU A 416 20.60 3.24 -2.83
CA GLU A 416 21.29 3.73 -4.03
C GLU A 416 21.84 5.15 -3.81
N ALA A 417 21.02 6.04 -3.22
CA ALA A 417 21.44 7.40 -2.94
C ALA A 417 22.61 7.47 -1.95
N LEU A 418 22.57 6.69 -0.86
CA LEU A 418 23.63 6.64 0.14
C LEU A 418 24.93 6.09 -0.47
N ALA A 419 24.84 4.99 -1.23
CA ALA A 419 25.99 4.39 -1.90
C ALA A 419 26.62 5.35 -2.92
N TYR A 420 25.80 6.04 -3.72
CA TYR A 420 26.27 7.04 -4.66
C TYR A 420 26.92 8.24 -3.95
N CYS A 421 26.32 8.75 -2.87
CA CYS A 421 26.85 9.90 -2.15
C CYS A 421 28.21 9.62 -1.48
N ARG A 422 28.49 8.37 -1.09
CA ARG A 422 29.78 7.95 -0.52
C ARG A 422 30.91 7.94 -1.54
N THR A 423 30.61 7.62 -2.79
CA THR A 423 31.63 7.35 -3.82
C THR A 423 31.76 8.48 -4.82
N ARG A 424 30.66 9.17 -5.13
CA ARG A 424 30.66 10.31 -6.04
C ARG A 424 31.34 11.50 -5.37
N SER A 425 32.32 12.09 -6.05
CA SER A 425 32.97 13.33 -5.62
C SER A 425 32.49 14.53 -6.44
N ALA A 426 32.33 15.67 -5.78
CA ALA A 426 32.16 16.99 -6.38
C ALA A 426 32.94 18.01 -5.57
N PHE A 427 33.49 19.04 -6.22
CA PHE A 427 34.29 20.08 -5.55
C PHE A 427 35.42 19.51 -4.65
N GLY A 428 36.05 18.40 -5.09
CA GLY A 428 37.22 17.81 -4.44
C GLY A 428 36.94 16.88 -3.25
N ARG A 429 35.68 16.53 -2.94
CA ARG A 429 35.33 15.60 -1.86
C ARG A 429 34.04 14.81 -2.15
N PRO A 430 33.79 13.68 -1.44
CA PRO A 430 32.54 12.93 -1.55
C PRO A 430 31.29 13.80 -1.35
N LEU A 431 30.18 13.44 -2.01
CA LEU A 431 28.90 14.13 -1.81
C LEU A 431 28.42 14.04 -0.36
N LEU A 432 28.71 12.93 0.33
CA LEU A 432 28.35 12.71 1.73
C LEU A 432 28.96 13.74 2.70
N ASP A 433 29.99 14.48 2.30
CA ASP A 433 30.63 15.51 3.12
C ASP A 433 29.88 16.86 3.08
N PHE A 434 28.91 17.03 2.17
CA PHE A 434 28.11 18.25 2.09
C PHE A 434 26.91 18.19 3.04
N GLN A 435 26.74 19.24 3.84
CA GLN A 435 25.67 19.33 4.84
C GLN A 435 24.27 19.12 4.24
N LEU A 436 24.00 19.68 3.04
CA LEU A 436 22.71 19.50 2.37
C LEU A 436 22.44 18.03 1.99
N THR A 437 23.46 17.31 1.54
CA THR A 437 23.36 15.88 1.26
C THR A 437 23.06 15.08 2.52
N ARG A 438 23.75 15.39 3.63
CA ARG A 438 23.52 14.76 4.94
C ARG A 438 22.11 15.04 5.47
N LEU A 439 21.63 16.28 5.31
CA LEU A 439 20.26 16.66 5.66
C LEU A 439 19.20 15.92 4.83
N SER A 440 19.42 15.76 3.52
CA SER A 440 18.52 14.97 2.66
C SER A 440 18.48 13.50 3.10
N LEU A 441 19.64 12.87 3.30
CA LEU A 441 19.73 11.47 3.70
C LEU A 441 19.14 11.23 5.10
N SER A 442 19.39 12.11 6.08
CA SER A 442 18.83 11.97 7.42
C SER A 442 17.31 12.06 7.42
N ARG A 443 16.74 12.97 6.63
CA ARG A 443 15.29 13.09 6.44
C ARG A 443 14.70 11.86 5.76
N MET A 444 15.32 11.36 4.70
CA MET A 444 14.87 10.14 4.01
C MET A 444 14.83 8.98 5.01
N ALA A 445 15.92 8.74 5.75
CA ALA A 445 15.97 7.67 6.75
C ALA A 445 14.89 7.81 7.84
N ALA A 446 14.70 9.02 8.38
CA ALA A 446 13.68 9.28 9.39
C ALA A 446 12.25 9.05 8.89
N ARG A 447 11.94 9.48 7.66
CA ARG A 447 10.63 9.26 7.03
C ARG A 447 10.36 7.79 6.73
N ILE A 448 11.38 7.07 6.23
CA ILE A 448 11.27 5.63 5.98
C ILE A 448 10.95 4.91 7.30
N GLN A 449 11.69 5.21 8.36
CA GLN A 449 11.49 4.55 9.63
C GLN A 449 10.15 4.89 10.28
N ALA A 450 9.68 6.13 10.15
CA ALA A 450 8.36 6.51 10.63
C ALA A 450 7.23 5.78 9.90
N ASN A 451 7.32 5.69 8.56
CA ASN A 451 6.38 4.89 7.77
C ASN A 451 6.46 3.40 8.12
N ARG A 452 7.66 2.86 8.36
CA ARG A 452 7.86 1.45 8.73
C ARG A 452 7.21 1.12 10.06
N GLN A 453 7.51 1.90 11.09
CA GLN A 453 6.94 1.70 12.43
C GLN A 453 5.42 1.81 12.41
N PHE A 454 4.86 2.77 11.69
CA PHE A 454 3.42 2.95 11.58
C PHE A 454 2.74 1.84 10.75
N THR A 455 3.35 1.43 9.63
CA THR A 455 2.85 0.31 8.82
C THR A 455 2.85 -1.00 9.61
N TYR A 456 3.91 -1.27 10.37
CA TYR A 456 4.00 -2.47 11.20
C TYR A 456 3.01 -2.45 12.36
N GLN A 457 2.72 -1.28 12.93
CA GLN A 457 1.63 -1.13 13.90
C GLN A 457 0.26 -1.41 13.26
N ALA A 458 -0.01 -0.84 12.08
CA ALA A 458 -1.26 -1.08 11.35
C ALA A 458 -1.43 -2.58 11.00
N ALA A 459 -0.34 -3.28 10.67
CA ALA A 459 -0.35 -4.72 10.45
C ALA A 459 -0.81 -5.50 11.70
N ARG A 460 -0.27 -5.15 12.86
CA ARG A 460 -0.65 -5.79 14.15
C ARG A 460 -2.12 -5.53 14.48
N LEU A 461 -2.57 -4.28 14.34
CA LEU A 461 -3.98 -3.92 14.57
C LEU A 461 -4.94 -4.66 13.64
N LEU A 462 -4.58 -4.80 12.36
CA LEU A 462 -5.38 -5.57 11.39
C LEU A 462 -5.48 -7.05 11.74
N SER A 463 -4.39 -7.65 12.23
CA SER A 463 -4.41 -9.04 12.70
C SER A 463 -5.38 -9.26 13.86
N GLU A 464 -5.64 -8.22 14.66
CA GLU A 464 -6.59 -8.23 15.78
C GLU A 464 -8.03 -7.90 15.34
N GLY A 465 -8.29 -7.76 14.05
CA GLY A 465 -9.59 -7.36 13.50
C GLY A 465 -9.89 -5.86 13.66
N GLN A 466 -8.88 -5.06 14.00
CA GLN A 466 -8.96 -3.61 14.15
C GLN A 466 -8.17 -2.92 13.02
N GLY A 467 -7.84 -1.63 13.12
CA GLY A 467 -6.78 -1.05 12.26
C GLY A 467 -7.14 -0.74 10.80
N GLN A 468 -8.40 -0.86 10.36
CA GLN A 468 -8.75 -0.62 8.95
C GLN A 468 -8.46 0.83 8.48
N ILE A 469 -8.69 1.81 9.36
CA ILE A 469 -8.39 3.22 9.07
C ILE A 469 -6.88 3.44 9.12
N GLU A 470 -6.19 2.83 10.08
CA GLU A 470 -4.74 2.90 10.26
C GLU A 470 -4.00 2.31 9.05
N ALA A 471 -4.50 1.22 8.45
CA ALA A 471 -3.95 0.67 7.21
C ALA A 471 -4.14 1.61 6.01
N ALA A 472 -5.28 2.29 5.92
CA ALA A 472 -5.49 3.33 4.90
C ALA A 472 -4.57 4.54 5.12
N MET A 473 -4.39 4.99 6.37
CA MET A 473 -3.45 6.04 6.73
C MET A 473 -2.02 5.66 6.38
N ALA A 474 -1.58 4.44 6.74
CA ALA A 474 -0.25 3.93 6.42
C ALA A 474 -0.03 3.91 4.90
N LYS A 475 -1.00 3.43 4.12
CA LYS A 475 -0.92 3.45 2.65
C LYS A 475 -0.79 4.86 2.10
N ALA A 476 -1.62 5.80 2.56
CA ALA A 476 -1.60 7.18 2.08
C ALA A 476 -0.26 7.86 2.36
N LEU A 477 0.25 7.75 3.59
CA LEU A 477 1.53 8.34 3.98
C LEU A 477 2.72 7.68 3.28
N ALA A 478 2.77 6.34 3.24
CA ALA A 478 3.90 5.62 2.66
C ALA A 478 3.98 5.81 1.15
N SER A 479 2.84 5.86 0.45
CA SER A 479 2.81 6.11 -1.00
C SER A 479 3.36 7.49 -1.35
N ARG A 480 2.95 8.53 -0.60
CA ARG A 480 3.46 9.89 -0.80
C ARG A 480 4.94 9.99 -0.45
N ALA A 481 5.35 9.38 0.66
CA ALA A 481 6.75 9.34 1.06
C ALA A 481 7.63 8.64 0.02
N ALA A 482 7.13 7.60 -0.66
CA ALA A 482 7.84 6.92 -1.75
C ALA A 482 8.12 7.83 -2.94
N GLU A 483 7.14 8.65 -3.35
CA GLU A 483 7.35 9.63 -4.43
C GLU A 483 8.41 10.67 -4.04
N GLU A 484 8.33 11.22 -2.83
CA GLU A 484 9.28 12.23 -2.35
C GLU A 484 10.70 11.66 -2.19
N ILE A 485 10.84 10.49 -1.58
CA ILE A 485 12.14 9.86 -1.31
C ILE A 485 12.83 9.42 -2.60
N THR A 486 12.10 8.83 -3.54
CA THR A 486 12.70 8.43 -4.84
C THR A 486 13.06 9.65 -5.69
N ARG A 487 12.29 10.73 -5.63
CA ARG A 487 12.65 12.03 -6.23
C ARG A 487 13.93 12.61 -5.63
N ASP A 488 14.06 12.59 -4.30
CA ASP A 488 15.25 13.13 -3.62
C ASP A 488 16.49 12.27 -3.88
N ALA A 489 16.32 10.94 -3.89
CA ALA A 489 17.36 10.01 -4.29
C ALA A 489 17.83 10.23 -5.74
N MET A 490 16.91 10.44 -6.68
CA MET A 490 17.25 10.82 -8.06
C MET A 490 18.01 12.15 -8.10
N GLN A 491 17.58 13.15 -7.32
CA GLN A 491 18.23 14.46 -7.24
C GLN A 491 19.68 14.35 -6.76
N LEU A 492 19.97 13.47 -5.79
CA LEU A 492 21.32 13.21 -5.28
C LEU A 492 22.24 12.58 -6.33
N HIS A 493 21.68 11.83 -7.30
CA HIS A 493 22.43 11.29 -8.43
C HIS A 493 22.73 12.34 -9.52
N GLY A 494 21.98 13.45 -9.55
CA GLY A 494 22.09 14.46 -10.60
C GLY A 494 21.70 13.89 -11.97
N GLY A 495 22.48 14.20 -13.01
CA GLY A 495 22.20 13.72 -14.38
C GLY A 495 22.12 12.19 -14.50
N TYR A 496 22.95 11.46 -13.75
CA TYR A 496 22.91 10.00 -13.70
C TYR A 496 21.61 9.45 -13.12
N GLY A 497 20.92 10.23 -12.28
CA GLY A 497 19.62 9.83 -11.74
C GLY A 497 18.53 9.74 -12.81
N TYR A 498 18.71 10.46 -13.93
CA TYR A 498 17.78 10.44 -15.06
C TYR A 498 18.12 9.37 -16.10
N ALA A 499 19.24 8.67 -15.96
CA ALA A 499 19.67 7.64 -16.89
C ALA A 499 19.09 6.26 -16.49
N GLU A 500 18.59 5.51 -17.47
CA GLU A 500 18.08 4.13 -17.28
C GLU A 500 19.17 3.12 -16.89
N GLU A 501 20.45 3.49 -16.92
CA GLU A 501 21.53 2.65 -16.41
C GLU A 501 21.58 2.61 -14.88
N HIS A 502 20.96 3.59 -14.21
CA HIS A 502 20.83 3.65 -12.76
C HIS A 502 19.41 3.26 -12.32
N PRO A 503 19.26 2.37 -11.33
CA PRO A 503 17.95 1.90 -10.86
C PRO A 503 17.01 3.00 -10.37
N ILE A 504 17.56 4.17 -10.03
CA ILE A 504 16.77 5.25 -9.45
C ILE A 504 15.74 5.84 -10.41
N SER A 505 16.02 5.81 -11.73
CA SER A 505 15.07 6.23 -12.75
C SER A 505 13.82 5.34 -12.77
N ARG A 506 14.01 4.01 -12.70
CA ARG A 506 12.94 3.03 -12.52
C ARG A 506 12.19 3.24 -11.20
N LEU A 507 12.92 3.33 -10.08
CA LEU A 507 12.30 3.47 -8.76
C LEU A 507 11.42 4.72 -8.64
N PHE A 508 11.82 5.83 -9.27
CA PHE A 508 11.02 7.05 -9.34
C PHE A 508 9.69 6.85 -10.06
N VAL A 509 9.68 6.17 -11.21
CA VAL A 509 8.45 5.92 -11.97
C VAL A 509 7.60 4.82 -11.34
N ASP A 510 8.22 3.82 -10.70
CA ASP A 510 7.54 2.79 -9.92
C ASP A 510 6.82 3.39 -8.70
N ALA A 511 7.44 4.35 -8.01
CA ALA A 511 6.84 4.98 -6.84
C ALA A 511 5.52 5.70 -7.18
N ARG A 512 5.40 6.28 -8.39
CA ARG A 512 4.24 7.08 -8.78
C ARG A 512 2.93 6.29 -8.78
N VAL A 513 2.95 4.99 -9.09
CA VAL A 513 1.72 4.19 -9.14
C VAL A 513 1.11 3.98 -7.75
N LEU A 514 1.92 4.09 -6.69
CA LEU A 514 1.54 3.71 -5.33
C LEU A 514 0.40 4.57 -4.76
N SER A 515 0.38 5.86 -5.08
CA SER A 515 -0.69 6.78 -4.65
C SER A 515 -1.94 6.69 -5.53
N ILE A 516 -1.88 5.98 -6.66
CA ILE A 516 -2.98 5.86 -7.63
C ILE A 516 -3.72 4.52 -7.47
N PHE A 517 -3.00 3.40 -7.55
CA PHE A 517 -3.62 2.07 -7.50
C PHE A 517 -4.06 1.68 -6.08
N GLU A 518 -4.87 0.62 -5.97
CA GLU A 518 -5.43 0.14 -4.69
C GLU A 518 -6.16 1.28 -3.93
N GLY A 519 -6.83 2.15 -4.68
CA GLY A 519 -7.52 3.35 -4.22
C GLY A 519 -6.64 4.61 -4.30
N THR A 520 -7.12 5.64 -5.01
CA THR A 520 -6.38 6.90 -5.10
C THR A 520 -6.27 7.57 -3.74
N GLU A 521 -5.25 8.41 -3.60
CA GLU A 521 -5.01 9.19 -2.39
C GLU A 521 -6.25 9.99 -1.94
N GLU A 522 -6.93 10.66 -2.86
CA GLU A 522 -8.12 11.47 -2.57
C GLU A 522 -9.29 10.60 -2.09
N VAL A 523 -9.50 9.44 -2.71
CA VAL A 523 -10.55 8.50 -2.30
C VAL A 523 -10.28 7.98 -0.90
N LEU A 524 -9.04 7.61 -0.61
CA LEU A 524 -8.66 7.15 0.72
C LEU A 524 -8.80 8.27 1.76
N ALA A 525 -8.30 9.46 1.46
CA ALA A 525 -8.39 10.61 2.34
C ALA A 525 -9.85 10.97 2.64
N LEU A 526 -10.71 11.08 1.63
CA LEU A 526 -12.09 11.54 1.81
C LEU A 526 -13.03 10.44 2.30
N ARG A 527 -13.00 9.27 1.65
CA ARG A 527 -14.04 8.23 1.82
C ARG A 527 -13.70 7.20 2.89
N VAL A 528 -12.42 7.10 3.29
CA VAL A 528 -11.97 6.11 4.27
C VAL A 528 -11.44 6.77 5.53
N ILE A 529 -10.38 7.57 5.40
CA ILE A 529 -9.66 8.14 6.56
C ILE A 529 -10.48 9.27 7.18
N GLY A 530 -10.79 10.32 6.42
CA GLY A 530 -11.52 11.49 6.89
C GLY A 530 -12.90 11.09 7.42
N LYS A 531 -13.71 10.42 6.59
CA LYS A 531 -15.00 9.87 7.04
C LYS A 531 -14.87 9.00 8.30
N GLY A 532 -13.90 8.10 8.35
CA GLY A 532 -13.68 7.22 9.50
C GLY A 532 -13.30 7.96 10.79
N LEU A 533 -12.51 9.03 10.70
CA LEU A 533 -12.19 9.89 11.83
C LEU A 533 -13.43 10.62 12.37
N LEU A 534 -14.28 11.14 11.48
CA LEU A 534 -15.51 11.82 11.86
C LEU A 534 -16.53 10.85 12.50
N GLU A 535 -16.64 9.62 12.01
CA GLU A 535 -17.51 8.60 12.59
C GLU A 535 -17.05 8.12 13.98
N ARG A 536 -15.77 8.29 14.34
CA ARG A 536 -15.25 7.98 15.69
C ARG A 536 -15.72 9.00 16.75
N VAL A 537 -15.98 10.25 16.35
CA VAL A 537 -16.45 11.31 17.27
C VAL A 537 -17.76 10.92 17.95
N GLY A 538 -18.74 10.46 17.17
CA GLY A 538 -20.07 10.11 17.67
C GLY A 538 -20.18 8.79 18.44
N ARG A 539 -19.07 8.06 18.64
CA ARG A 539 -19.03 6.81 19.43
C ARG A 539 -18.50 6.99 20.85
N ASN A 540 -17.99 8.17 21.19
CA ASN A 540 -17.45 8.53 22.51
C ASN A 540 -18.44 9.31 23.39
N THR A 541 -19.68 9.47 22.94
CA THR A 541 -20.85 9.96 23.70
C THR A 541 -21.87 8.85 23.79
#